data_AF-A0A351ADL5-F1
#
_entry.id   AF-A0A351ADL5-F1
#
_cell.length_a   1.000
_cell.length_b   1.000
_cell.length_c   1.000
_cell.angle_alpha   90.00
_cell.angle_beta   90.00
_cell.angle_gamma   90.00
#
_symmetry.space_group_name_H-M   'P 1'
#
loop_
_entity.id
_entity.type
_entity.pdbx_description
1 polymer ?
#
loop_
_entity_poly.entity_id
_entity_poly.type
_entity_poly.pdbx_seq_one_letter_code
_entity_poly.pdbx_strand_id
1 'polypeptide(L)' 'MVMCQCGKEMDVVPNWFQGVDVQFVCNNCPNQTIKGITEVDLAAGLVPVSTPDTGQDKGDEPAPELDDDEDN' A
#
# COMPACT_ATOMS: atom_id res chain seq x y z
N MET A 1 15.61 0.41 -21.20
CA MET A 1 15.53 1.81 -20.75
C MET A 1 14.47 1.87 -19.66
N VAL A 2 14.85 2.29 -18.45
CA VAL A 2 13.89 2.41 -17.33
C VAL A 2 13.65 3.88 -17.03
N MET A 3 12.46 4.17 -16.51
CA MET A 3 12.12 5.49 -16.00
C MET A 3 12.46 5.55 -14.52
N CYS A 4 13.20 6.58 -14.15
CA CYS A 4 13.31 6.97 -12.77
C CYS A 4 11.96 7.52 -12.27
N GLN A 5 11.71 7.45 -10.97
CA GLN A 5 10.51 7.99 -10.31
C GLN A 5 10.21 9.46 -10.67
N CYS A 6 11.24 10.29 -10.88
CA CYS A 6 11.05 11.68 -11.30
C CYS A 6 10.89 11.87 -12.82
N GLY A 7 10.69 10.79 -13.58
CA GLY A 7 10.44 10.82 -15.03
C GLY A 7 11.70 10.97 -15.89
N LYS A 8 12.90 10.95 -15.29
CA LYS A 8 14.16 10.92 -16.05
C LYS A 8 14.49 9.52 -16.53
N GLU A 9 15.00 9.47 -17.74
CA GLU A 9 15.47 8.25 -18.38
C GLU A 9 16.77 7.73 -17.77
N MET A 10 16.87 6.41 -17.60
CA MET A 10 18.09 5.73 -17.19
C MET A 10 18.46 4.63 -18.20
N ASP A 11 19.67 4.76 -18.76
CA ASP A 11 20.18 3.87 -19.83
C ASP A 11 20.66 2.52 -19.31
N VAL A 12 21.27 2.51 -18.13
CA VAL A 12 22.01 1.34 -17.63
C VAL A 12 21.35 0.80 -16.37
N VAL A 13 20.56 -0.26 -16.54
CA VAL A 13 20.08 -1.09 -15.44
C VAL A 13 20.68 -2.48 -15.58
N PRO A 14 21.30 -3.02 -14.51
CA PRO A 14 21.80 -4.38 -14.55
C PRO A 14 20.71 -5.43 -14.82
N ASN A 15 21.02 -6.44 -15.62
CA ASN A 15 20.05 -7.48 -15.98
C ASN A 15 19.53 -8.29 -14.78
N TRP A 16 20.26 -8.33 -13.67
CA TRP A 16 19.84 -9.03 -12.46
C TRP A 16 18.64 -8.37 -11.75
N PHE A 17 18.28 -7.14 -12.10
CA PHE A 17 17.07 -6.47 -11.61
C PHE A 17 15.79 -6.80 -12.40
N GLN A 18 15.88 -7.51 -13.54
CA GLN A 18 14.72 -7.74 -14.41
C GLN A 18 13.61 -8.59 -13.78
N GLY A 19 13.91 -9.36 -12.74
CA GLY A 19 12.95 -10.22 -12.03
C GLY A 19 12.49 -9.69 -10.67
N VAL A 20 12.87 -8.47 -10.30
CA VAL A 20 12.55 -7.88 -9.00
C VAL A 20 11.76 -6.60 -9.23
N ASP A 21 10.62 -6.47 -8.56
CA ASP A 21 9.86 -5.22 -8.56
C ASP A 21 10.60 -4.19 -7.69
N VAL A 22 11.19 -3.19 -8.32
CA VAL A 22 12.01 -2.17 -7.66
C VAL A 22 11.68 -0.79 -8.20
N GLN A 23 11.70 0.19 -7.29
CA GLN A 23 11.56 1.60 -7.66
C GLN A 23 12.92 2.20 -8.01
N PHE A 24 13.07 2.71 -9.23
CA PHE A 24 14.30 3.36 -9.68
C PHE A 24 14.33 4.83 -9.26
N VAL A 25 15.32 5.22 -8.45
CA VAL A 25 15.53 6.61 -8.01
C VAL A 25 16.92 7.07 -8.43
N CYS A 26 17.02 8.21 -9.13
CA CYS A 26 18.27 8.78 -9.61
C CYS A 26 18.69 9.97 -8.72
N ASN A 27 19.99 10.28 -8.71
CA ASN A 27 20.56 11.35 -7.88
C ASN A 27 20.01 12.76 -8.19
N ASN A 28 19.30 12.94 -9.30
CA ASN A 28 18.76 14.24 -9.71
C ASN A 28 17.28 14.43 -9.36
N CYS A 29 16.63 13.46 -8.70
CA CYS A 29 15.24 13.64 -8.31
C CYS A 29 15.11 14.66 -7.17
N PRO A 30 14.22 15.67 -7.29
CA PRO A 30 13.91 16.58 -6.20
C PRO A 30 13.17 15.82 -5.09
N ASN A 31 13.54 16.06 -3.83
CA ASN A 31 13.02 15.37 -2.64
C ASN A 31 13.37 13.87 -2.55
N GLN A 32 14.66 13.53 -2.68
CA GLN A 32 15.13 12.18 -2.34
C GLN A 32 14.88 11.89 -0.85
N THR A 33 13.88 11.08 -0.57
CA THR A 33 13.69 10.46 0.74
C THR A 33 14.42 9.12 0.72
N ILE A 34 15.45 8.98 1.57
CA ILE A 34 16.11 7.68 1.78
C ILE A 34 15.11 6.79 2.52
N LYS A 35 14.47 5.88 1.80
CA LYS A 35 13.63 4.85 2.41
C LYS A 35 14.53 3.74 2.95
N GLY A 36 14.39 3.44 4.24
CA GLY A 36 15.12 2.33 4.85
C GLY A 36 14.64 0.99 4.29
N ILE A 37 15.52 -0.02 4.28
CA ILE A 37 15.19 -1.38 3.77
C ILE A 37 14.06 -2.03 4.58
N THR A 38 13.83 -1.58 5.82
CA THR A 38 12.75 -2.04 6.69
C THR A 38 11.43 -1.32 6.47
N GLU A 39 11.37 -0.34 5.56
CA GLU A 39 10.15 0.41 5.27
C GLU A 39 9.25 -0.43 4.38
N VAL A 40 8.17 -0.96 4.96
CA VAL A 40 7.16 -1.75 4.26
C VAL A 40 5.97 -0.84 3.98
N ASP A 41 5.57 -0.73 2.72
CA ASP A 41 4.30 -0.12 2.36
C ASP A 41 3.19 -1.16 2.54
N LEU A 42 2.46 -1.08 3.65
CA LEU A 42 1.35 -1.99 3.96
C LEU A 42 0.14 -1.78 3.05
N ALA A 43 0.11 -0.72 2.23
CA ALA A 43 -0.93 -0.49 1.23
C ALA A 43 -0.57 -1.08 -0.14
N ALA A 44 0.68 -1.52 -0.36
CA ALA A 44 1.10 -2.12 -1.61
C ALA A 44 0.41 -3.48 -1.80
N GLY A 45 -0.50 -3.57 -2.77
CA GLY A 45 -1.21 -4.81 -3.13
C GLY A 45 -2.63 -4.95 -2.56
N LEU A 46 -3.15 -3.93 -1.87
CA LEU A 46 -4.59 -3.89 -1.55
C LEU A 46 -5.37 -3.58 -2.84
N VAL A 47 -5.82 -4.65 -3.52
CA VAL A 47 -6.84 -4.51 -4.56
C VAL A 47 -8.13 -4.00 -3.89
N PRO A 48 -8.76 -2.92 -4.40
CA PRO A 48 -10.04 -2.49 -3.87
C PRO A 48 -11.03 -3.64 -4.06
N VAL A 49 -11.56 -4.15 -2.94
CA VAL A 49 -12.73 -5.02 -2.98
C VAL A 49 -13.88 -4.18 -3.51
N SER A 50 -14.17 -4.35 -4.80
CA SER A 50 -15.46 -3.97 -5.36
C SER A 50 -16.48 -4.89 -4.71
N THR A 51 -17.15 -4.44 -3.65
CA THR A 51 -18.34 -5.10 -3.13
C THR A 51 -19.36 -5.19 -4.26
N PRO A 52 -19.81 -6.39 -4.68
CA PRO A 52 -20.94 -6.49 -5.57
C PRO A 52 -22.18 -5.98 -4.83
N ASP A 53 -22.80 -4.93 -5.38
CA ASP A 53 -24.11 -4.44 -4.99
C ASP A 53 -25.10 -5.62 -4.97
N THR A 54 -25.45 -6.07 -3.77
CA THR A 54 -26.54 -7.02 -3.55
C THR A 54 -27.60 -6.28 -2.76
N GLY A 55 -28.62 -5.83 -3.48
CA GLY A 55 -29.79 -5.21 -2.88
C GLY A 55 -30.44 -6.09 -1.81
N GLN A 56 -30.67 -5.46 -0.65
CA GLN A 56 -31.87 -5.53 0.19
C GLN A 56 -32.22 -6.89 0.85
N ASP A 57 -32.00 -7.02 2.17
CA ASP A 57 -33.06 -7.44 3.11
C ASP A 57 -32.76 -7.07 4.58
N LYS A 58 -33.84 -6.87 5.34
CA LYS A 58 -33.98 -6.39 6.72
C LYS A 58 -33.17 -7.13 7.81
N GLY A 59 -32.88 -6.41 8.90
CA GLY A 59 -32.61 -7.02 10.20
C GLY A 59 -32.09 -6.01 11.23
N ASP A 60 -33.00 -5.39 11.95
CA ASP A 60 -32.76 -4.67 13.21
C ASP A 60 -32.35 -5.68 14.30
N GLU A 61 -31.16 -5.55 14.87
CA GLU A 61 -30.85 -6.11 16.21
C GLU A 61 -29.78 -5.23 16.89
N PRO A 62 -30.08 -4.55 17.99
CA PRO A 62 -29.08 -3.81 18.76
C PRO A 62 -28.14 -4.78 19.47
N ALA A 63 -26.85 -4.46 19.45
CA ALA A 63 -25.83 -5.20 20.19
C ALA A 63 -26.18 -5.24 21.70
N PRO A 64 -25.99 -6.38 22.39
CA PRO A 64 -26.09 -6.39 23.85
C PRO A 64 -24.99 -5.50 24.43
N GLU A 65 -25.39 -4.48 25.20
CA GLU A 65 -24.47 -3.77 26.09
C GLU A 65 -23.96 -4.78 27.11
N LEU A 66 -22.65 -5.00 27.13
CA LEU A 66 -22.00 -5.73 28.21
C LEU A 66 -21.85 -4.72 29.36
N ASP A 67 -22.72 -4.84 30.35
CA ASP A 67 -22.55 -4.22 31.66
C ASP A 67 -21.24 -4.73 32.29
N ASP A 68 -20.18 -3.92 32.19
CA ASP A 68 -18.94 -4.12 32.95
C ASP A 68 -19.13 -3.50 34.34
N ASP A 69 -19.89 -4.19 35.18
CA ASP A 69 -19.91 -3.96 36.62
C ASP A 69 -18.54 -4.41 37.19
N GLU A 70 -17.54 -3.52 37.19
CA GLU A 70 -16.35 -3.69 38.03
C GLU A 70 -16.52 -2.95 39.37
N ASP A 71 -16.51 -3.77 40.41
CA ASP A 71 -16.59 -3.54 41.85
C ASP A 71 -15.90 -2.27 42.38
N ASN A 72 -16.59 -1.61 43.32
CA ASN A 72 -16.03 -0.66 44.29
C ASN A 72 -15.63 -1.35 45.60
#